data_AF-A0A971TPF2-F1
#
_entry.id   AF-A0A971TPF2-F1
#
_cell.length_a   1.000
_cell.length_b   1.000
_cell.length_c   1.000
_cell.angle_alpha   90.00
_cell.angle_beta   90.00
_cell.angle_gamma   90.00
#
_symmetry.space_group_name_H-M   'P 1'
#
loop_
_entity.id
_entity.type
_entity.pdbx_description
1 polymer ?
#
loop_
_entity_poly.entity_id
_entity_poly.type
_entity_poly.pdbx_seq_one_letter_code
_entity_poly.pdbx_strand_id
1 'polypeptide(L)'
;MSTVNSPTTPGTLRRERIFVLVTLAVAVAWLWGAWRVAEHVKRINFARLVGSAMVGGMADQPGSQSLLPPLLPLPRPAAPDELEQVGRRHALQEQTRWVETVIHVWRSLMNTVAAVLAILAVVSHVTGRGRAVFLAAAAMILASCVVSVVGMLLLVAPERGGLPPLRGLAYVVVVAVQSAYGLVLLAAFARRPGVGADEPASGGAA
;
A
#
# COMPACT_ATOMS: atom_id res chain seq x y z
N MET A 1 -28.22 -29.80 -21.42
CA MET A 1 -27.75 -29.35 -20.09
C MET A 1 -28.60 -28.17 -19.67
N SER A 2 -29.69 -28.43 -18.95
CA SER A 2 -30.61 -27.37 -18.49
C SER A 2 -30.16 -26.88 -17.13
N THR A 3 -29.77 -25.61 -17.05
CA THR A 3 -29.50 -24.92 -15.79
C THR A 3 -30.81 -24.76 -15.03
N VAL A 4 -30.99 -25.55 -13.97
CA VAL A 4 -32.04 -25.35 -12.96
C VAL A 4 -31.80 -23.99 -12.32
N ASN A 5 -32.61 -22.99 -12.70
CA ASN A 5 -32.64 -21.69 -12.05
C ASN A 5 -33.40 -21.85 -10.72
N SER A 6 -32.66 -22.18 -9.66
CA SER A 6 -33.22 -22.15 -8.31
C SER A 6 -33.76 -20.74 -8.03
N PRO A 7 -35.00 -20.61 -7.53
CA PRO A 7 -35.58 -19.30 -7.26
C PRO A 7 -34.76 -18.57 -6.19
N THR A 8 -34.17 -17.44 -6.59
CA THR A 8 -33.45 -16.54 -5.70
C THR A 8 -34.44 -15.91 -4.72
N THR A 9 -34.34 -16.26 -3.44
CA THR A 9 -35.15 -15.63 -2.38
C THR A 9 -34.79 -14.14 -2.27
N PRO A 10 -35.77 -13.23 -2.11
CA PRO A 10 -35.54 -11.78 -2.16
C PRO A 10 -34.51 -11.25 -1.14
N GLY A 11 -34.25 -11.98 -0.06
CA GLY A 11 -33.22 -11.65 0.93
C GLY A 11 -31.77 -11.78 0.43
N THR A 12 -31.48 -12.68 -0.50
CA THR A 12 -30.10 -12.90 -1.00
C THR A 12 -29.65 -11.77 -1.92
N LEU A 13 -30.55 -11.29 -2.79
CA LEU A 13 -30.31 -10.17 -3.70
C LEU A 13 -29.98 -8.86 -2.96
N ARG A 14 -30.66 -8.59 -1.84
CA ARG A 14 -30.38 -7.40 -1.01
C ARG A 14 -29.00 -7.49 -0.37
N ARG A 15 -28.63 -8.66 0.15
CA ARG A 15 -27.32 -8.91 0.78
C ARG A 15 -26.18 -8.73 -0.23
N GLU A 16 -26.31 -9.29 -1.44
CA GLU A 16 -25.29 -9.14 -2.50
C GLU A 16 -25.08 -7.68 -2.91
N ARG A 17 -26.16 -6.90 -3.09
CA ARG A 17 -26.06 -5.47 -3.40
C ARG A 17 -25.31 -4.69 -2.32
N ILE A 18 -25.54 -5.00 -1.04
CA ILE A 18 -24.81 -4.37 0.06
C ILE A 18 -23.31 -4.69 -0.05
N PHE A 19 -22.93 -5.95 -0.30
CA PHE A 19 -21.51 -6.31 -0.45
C PHE A 19 -20.85 -5.64 -1.66
N VAL A 20 -21.57 -5.47 -2.77
CA VAL A 20 -21.07 -4.71 -3.93
C VAL A 20 -20.77 -3.26 -3.55
N LEU A 21 -21.74 -2.58 -2.90
CA LEU A 21 -21.58 -1.18 -2.47
C LEU A 21 -20.43 -1.03 -1.45
N VAL A 22 -20.34 -1.94 -0.49
CA VAL A 22 -19.25 -1.94 0.50
C VAL A 22 -17.91 -2.19 -0.18
N THR A 23 -17.81 -3.13 -1.13
CA THR A 23 -16.56 -3.40 -1.87
C THR A 23 -16.11 -2.18 -2.66
N LEU A 24 -17.04 -1.48 -3.31
CA LEU A 24 -16.74 -0.23 -4.02
C LEU A 24 -16.29 0.87 -3.06
N ALA A 25 -16.97 1.06 -1.92
CA ALA A 25 -16.58 2.02 -0.91
C ALA A 25 -15.17 1.74 -0.36
N VAL A 26 -14.85 0.46 -0.09
CA VAL A 26 -13.51 0.04 0.32
C VAL A 26 -12.48 0.32 -0.77
N ALA A 27 -12.78 0.04 -2.04
CA ALA A 27 -11.86 0.33 -3.14
C ALA A 27 -11.56 1.84 -3.26
N VAL A 28 -12.57 2.70 -3.11
CA VAL A 28 -12.41 4.16 -3.12
C VAL A 28 -11.59 4.63 -1.90
N ALA A 29 -11.90 4.13 -0.71
CA ALA A 29 -11.16 4.45 0.50
C ALA A 29 -9.68 4.03 0.37
N TRP A 30 -9.42 2.91 -0.30
CA TRP A 30 -8.06 2.41 -0.53
C TRP A 30 -7.27 3.29 -1.51
N LEU A 31 -7.88 3.68 -2.63
CA LEU A 31 -7.29 4.63 -3.58
C LEU A 31 -6.92 5.94 -2.87
N TRP A 32 -7.85 6.46 -2.08
CA TRP A 32 -7.63 7.69 -1.33
C TRP A 32 -6.53 7.54 -0.28
N GLY A 33 -6.52 6.45 0.48
CA GLY A 33 -5.49 6.14 1.45
C GLY A 33 -4.10 6.00 0.83
N ALA A 34 -3.99 5.26 -0.28
CA ALA A 34 -2.73 5.10 -1.02
C ALA A 34 -2.19 6.44 -1.54
N TRP A 35 -3.09 7.30 -2.03
CA TRP A 35 -2.74 8.64 -2.47
C TRP A 35 -2.22 9.51 -1.32
N ARG A 36 -2.93 9.54 -0.19
CA ARG A 36 -2.56 10.30 1.02
C ARG A 36 -1.21 9.85 1.59
N VAL A 37 -0.97 8.55 1.69
CA VAL A 37 0.30 8.00 2.19
C VAL A 37 1.44 8.37 1.25
N ALA A 38 1.26 8.22 -0.07
CA ALA A 38 2.29 8.60 -1.02
C ALA A 38 2.64 10.09 -0.96
N GLU A 39 1.65 10.96 -0.80
CA GLU A 39 1.86 12.40 -0.64
C GLU A 39 2.55 12.74 0.68
N HIS A 40 2.21 12.05 1.78
CA HIS A 40 2.86 12.24 3.07
C HIS A 40 4.35 11.84 3.02
N VAL A 41 4.68 10.68 2.44
CA VAL A 41 6.06 10.22 2.26
C VAL A 41 6.85 11.19 1.38
N LYS A 42 6.25 11.68 0.27
CA LYS A 42 6.88 12.70 -0.57
C LYS A 42 7.20 13.98 0.21
N ARG A 43 6.30 14.44 1.08
CA ARG A 43 6.54 15.62 1.93
C ARG A 43 7.70 15.40 2.91
N ILE A 44 7.78 14.22 3.54
CA ILE A 44 8.90 13.86 4.43
C ILE A 44 10.21 13.83 3.64
N ASN A 45 10.21 13.21 2.46
CA ASN A 45 11.40 13.11 1.61
C ASN A 45 11.88 14.49 1.14
N PHE A 46 10.94 15.36 0.76
CA PHE A 46 11.23 16.75 0.41
C PHE A 46 11.81 17.53 1.59
N ALA A 47 11.23 17.42 2.78
CA ALA A 47 11.75 18.06 3.98
C ALA A 47 13.17 17.57 4.33
N ARG A 48 13.46 16.28 4.13
CA ARG A 48 14.79 15.70 4.30
C ARG A 48 15.79 16.28 3.30
N LEU A 49 15.40 16.41 2.04
CA LEU A 49 16.23 17.01 0.99
C LEU A 49 16.55 18.49 1.30
N VAL A 50 15.52 19.28 1.61
CA VAL A 50 15.67 20.70 1.97
C VAL A 50 16.51 20.87 3.24
N GLY A 51 16.27 20.07 4.28
CA GLY A 51 17.06 20.09 5.50
C GLY A 51 18.53 19.78 5.24
N SER A 52 18.83 18.78 4.40
CA SER A 52 20.21 18.46 4.03
C SER A 52 20.89 19.57 3.22
N ALA A 53 20.15 20.28 2.37
CA ALA A 53 20.66 21.42 1.61
C ALA A 53 20.93 22.64 2.50
N MET A 54 20.05 22.93 3.46
CA MET A 54 20.21 24.05 4.40
C MET A 54 21.38 23.84 5.37
N VAL A 55 21.56 22.62 5.89
CA VAL A 55 22.71 22.29 6.76
C VAL A 55 24.02 22.30 5.97
N GLY A 56 24.01 21.83 4.72
CA GLY A 56 25.15 21.95 3.82
C GLY A 56 25.54 23.40 3.50
N GLY A 57 24.57 24.30 3.38
CA GLY A 57 24.81 25.73 3.12
C GLY A 57 25.26 26.54 4.35
N MET A 58 25.03 26.05 5.57
CA MET A 58 25.54 26.68 6.80
C MET A 58 27.00 26.31 7.11
N ALA A 59 27.48 25.14 6.64
CA ALA A 59 28.89 24.77 6.75
C ALA A 59 29.80 25.59 5.82
N ASP A 60 29.23 26.19 4.77
CA ASP A 60 29.90 27.04 3.77
C ASP A 60 29.84 28.54 4.11
N GLN A 61 29.51 28.94 5.35
CA GLN A 61 29.79 30.32 5.78
C GLN A 61 31.24 30.40 6.29
N PRO A 62 32.21 30.88 5.48
CA PRO A 62 33.50 31.26 6.02
C PRO A 62 33.26 32.40 7.00
N GLY A 63 33.43 32.09 8.29
CA GLY A 63 33.50 33.09 9.32
C GLY A 63 34.56 34.13 8.96
N SER A 64 34.12 35.38 8.80
CA SER A 64 34.86 36.60 9.15
C SER A 64 36.29 36.80 8.59
N GLN A 65 36.35 37.76 7.66
CA GLN A 65 37.37 38.81 7.52
C GLN A 65 38.75 38.44 6.93
N SER A 66 38.95 38.78 5.66
CA SER A 66 40.20 39.38 5.20
C SER A 66 39.91 40.38 4.09
N LEU A 67 40.14 41.66 4.39
CA LEU A 67 40.09 42.82 3.50
C LEU A 67 41.30 42.83 2.55
N LEU A 68 41.50 41.77 1.75
CA LEU A 68 42.54 41.75 0.72
C LEU A 68 41.96 41.30 -0.62
N PRO A 69 42.32 41.96 -1.74
CA PRO A 69 41.81 41.63 -3.06
C PRO A 69 42.23 40.20 -3.48
N PRO A 70 41.41 39.51 -4.30
CA PRO A 70 41.58 38.09 -4.58
C PRO A 70 42.79 37.88 -5.48
N LEU A 71 43.88 37.35 -4.90
CA LEU A 71 44.89 36.65 -5.68
C LEU A 71 44.28 35.33 -6.15
N LEU A 72 44.40 35.07 -7.45
CA LEU A 72 43.87 33.91 -8.18
C LEU A 72 43.84 32.62 -7.33
N PRO A 73 42.69 31.93 -7.21
CA PRO A 73 42.61 30.70 -6.44
C PRO A 73 43.39 29.60 -7.17
N LEU A 74 44.55 29.25 -6.63
CA LEU A 74 45.18 27.96 -6.95
C LEU A 74 44.19 26.84 -6.58
N PRO A 75 44.08 25.77 -7.39
CA PRO A 75 43.25 24.63 -7.05
C PRO A 75 43.78 24.01 -5.76
N ARG A 76 43.11 24.28 -4.65
CA ARG A 76 43.38 23.62 -3.37
C ARG A 76 42.91 22.17 -3.51
N PRO A 77 43.72 21.18 -3.11
CA PRO A 77 43.22 19.82 -2.99
C PRO A 77 42.04 19.83 -2.03
N ALA A 78 40.91 19.26 -2.46
CA ALA A 78 39.69 19.17 -1.67
C ALA A 78 40.04 18.64 -0.27
N ALA A 79 39.66 19.37 0.76
CA ALA A 79 39.89 18.92 2.13
C ALA A 79 39.19 17.55 2.32
N PRO A 80 39.73 16.65 3.15
CA PRO A 80 39.11 15.34 3.42
C PRO A 80 37.62 15.47 3.84
N ASP A 81 37.26 16.58 4.47
CA ASP A 81 35.89 16.91 4.87
C ASP A 81 34.94 17.18 3.69
N GLU A 82 35.44 17.74 2.56
CA GLU A 82 34.63 18.00 1.36
C GLU A 82 34.29 16.70 0.62
N LEU A 83 35.25 15.77 0.53
CA LEU A 83 35.04 14.45 -0.07
C LEU A 83 34.00 13.64 0.73
N GLU A 84 34.04 13.72 2.05
CA GLU A 84 33.06 13.05 2.91
C GLU A 84 31.66 13.67 2.78
N GLN A 85 31.57 15.00 2.67
CA GLN A 85 30.30 15.69 2.42
C GLN A 85 29.71 15.35 1.04
N VAL A 86 30.53 15.30 -0.01
CA VAL A 86 30.10 14.91 -1.36
C VAL A 86 29.59 13.46 -1.34
N GLY A 87 30.31 12.55 -0.68
CA GLY A 87 29.87 11.16 -0.48
C GLY A 87 28.52 11.04 0.25
N ARG A 88 28.33 11.80 1.34
CA ARG A 88 27.04 11.84 2.07
C ARG A 88 25.90 12.39 1.22
N ARG A 89 26.14 13.43 0.40
CA ARG A 89 25.13 13.99 -0.51
C ARG A 89 24.72 12.96 -1.57
N HIS A 90 25.67 12.24 -2.15
CA HIS A 90 25.37 11.16 -3.10
C HIS A 90 24.56 10.03 -2.47
N ALA A 91 24.94 9.57 -1.28
CA ALA A 91 24.19 8.55 -0.54
C ALA A 91 22.74 9.01 -0.24
N LEU A 92 22.55 10.25 0.19
CA LEU A 92 21.20 10.79 0.45
C LEU A 92 20.35 10.89 -0.82
N GLN A 93 20.92 11.31 -1.95
CA GLN A 93 20.22 11.34 -3.23
C GLN A 93 19.81 9.94 -3.69
N GLU A 94 20.68 8.95 -3.51
CA GLU A 94 20.39 7.56 -3.84
C GLU A 94 19.27 7.00 -2.97
N GLN A 95 19.31 7.23 -1.65
CA GLN A 95 18.22 6.87 -0.73
C GLN A 95 16.90 7.54 -1.13
N THR A 96 16.94 8.83 -1.48
CA THR A 96 15.77 9.62 -1.91
C THR A 96 15.12 8.99 -3.15
N ARG A 97 15.92 8.65 -4.17
CA ARG A 97 15.44 7.98 -5.39
C ARG A 97 14.86 6.60 -5.11
N TRP A 98 15.47 5.85 -4.20
CA TRP A 98 14.98 4.54 -3.78
C TRP A 98 13.61 4.64 -3.11
N VAL A 99 13.46 5.57 -2.15
CA VAL A 99 12.18 5.84 -1.48
C VAL A 99 11.10 6.24 -2.49
N GLU A 100 11.42 7.12 -3.43
CA GLU A 100 10.49 7.55 -4.49
C GLU A 100 10.06 6.41 -5.40
N THR A 101 10.99 5.51 -5.75
CA THR A 101 10.69 4.34 -6.58
C THR A 101 9.78 3.38 -5.83
N VAL A 102 10.09 3.05 -4.56
CA VAL A 102 9.26 2.17 -3.74
C VAL A 102 7.86 2.72 -3.57
N ILE A 103 7.73 4.01 -3.23
CA ILE A 103 6.41 4.59 -3.02
C ILE A 103 5.61 4.68 -4.32
N HIS A 104 6.28 4.91 -5.46
CA HIS A 104 5.63 4.92 -6.77
C HIS A 104 5.12 3.54 -7.16
N VAL A 105 5.97 2.50 -7.04
CA VAL A 105 5.60 1.11 -7.32
C VAL A 105 4.48 0.66 -6.39
N TRP A 106 4.61 0.90 -5.09
CA TRP A 106 3.58 0.56 -4.10
C TRP A 106 2.25 1.25 -4.40
N ARG A 107 2.27 2.55 -4.70
CA ARG A 107 1.05 3.30 -5.07
C ARG A 107 0.41 2.73 -6.33
N SER A 108 1.21 2.42 -7.35
CA SER A 108 0.72 1.82 -8.59
C SER A 108 0.02 0.48 -8.31
N LEU A 109 0.64 -0.39 -7.52
CA LEU A 109 0.07 -1.67 -7.11
C LEU A 109 -1.26 -1.49 -6.35
N MET A 110 -1.32 -0.57 -5.38
CA MET A 110 -2.56 -0.30 -4.63
C MET A 110 -3.68 0.22 -5.55
N ASN A 111 -3.34 1.09 -6.50
CA ASN A 111 -4.30 1.56 -7.50
C ASN A 111 -4.81 0.42 -8.38
N THR A 112 -3.93 -0.46 -8.83
CA THR A 112 -4.31 -1.65 -9.61
C THR A 112 -5.23 -2.56 -8.80
N VAL A 113 -4.90 -2.85 -7.54
CA VAL A 113 -5.74 -3.68 -6.65
C VAL A 113 -7.12 -3.06 -6.49
N ALA A 114 -7.22 -1.75 -6.23
CA ALA A 114 -8.51 -1.08 -6.10
C ALA A 114 -9.32 -1.08 -7.40
N ALA A 115 -8.67 -0.88 -8.55
CA ALA A 115 -9.33 -0.96 -9.86
C ALA A 115 -9.87 -2.37 -10.13
N VAL A 116 -9.09 -3.42 -9.86
CA VAL A 116 -9.53 -4.81 -10.01
C VAL A 116 -10.67 -5.12 -9.04
N LEU A 117 -10.62 -4.66 -7.79
CA LEU A 117 -11.72 -4.83 -6.84
C LEU A 117 -13.02 -4.17 -7.31
N ALA A 118 -12.94 -2.97 -7.88
CA ALA A 118 -14.10 -2.31 -8.47
C ALA A 118 -14.67 -3.09 -9.66
N ILE A 119 -13.81 -3.59 -10.55
CA ILE A 119 -14.23 -4.44 -11.68
C ILE A 119 -14.90 -5.71 -11.17
N LEU A 120 -14.30 -6.40 -10.18
CA LEU A 120 -14.89 -7.59 -9.56
C LEU A 120 -16.25 -7.29 -8.93
N ALA A 121 -16.41 -6.15 -8.25
CA ALA A 121 -17.70 -5.75 -7.70
C ALA A 121 -18.76 -5.59 -8.80
N VAL A 122 -18.43 -4.94 -9.92
CA VAL A 122 -19.35 -4.81 -11.08
C VAL A 122 -19.64 -6.15 -11.73
N VAL A 123 -18.62 -6.98 -11.96
CA VAL A 123 -18.80 -8.33 -12.54
C VAL A 123 -19.67 -9.20 -11.65
N SER A 124 -19.51 -9.13 -10.33
CA SER A 124 -20.35 -9.86 -9.38
C SER A 124 -21.83 -9.46 -9.48
N HIS A 125 -22.08 -8.16 -9.71
CA HIS A 125 -23.42 -7.62 -9.88
C HIS A 125 -24.08 -8.10 -11.17
N VAL A 126 -23.33 -8.12 -12.28
CA VAL A 126 -23.86 -8.49 -13.62
C VAL A 126 -24.03 -10.00 -13.77
N THR A 127 -23.08 -10.79 -13.25
CA THR A 127 -23.04 -12.25 -13.50
C THR A 127 -23.80 -13.09 -12.47
N GLY A 128 -24.19 -12.51 -11.33
CA GLY A 128 -24.81 -13.26 -10.22
C GLY A 128 -23.89 -14.30 -9.56
N ARG A 129 -22.61 -14.39 -9.96
CA ARG A 129 -21.61 -15.31 -9.40
C ARG A 129 -20.85 -14.68 -8.23
N GLY A 130 -21.58 -14.10 -7.27
CA GLY A 130 -21.00 -13.31 -6.18
C GLY A 130 -19.91 -14.04 -5.39
N ARG A 131 -20.13 -15.30 -5.03
CA ARG A 131 -19.22 -16.03 -4.12
C ARG A 131 -17.78 -16.15 -4.62
N ALA A 132 -17.58 -16.64 -5.84
CA ALA A 132 -16.22 -16.85 -6.38
C ALA A 132 -15.48 -15.52 -6.54
N VAL A 133 -16.21 -14.48 -6.95
CA VAL A 133 -15.68 -13.13 -7.16
C VAL A 133 -15.28 -12.48 -5.83
N PHE A 134 -16.10 -12.61 -4.78
CA PHE A 134 -15.77 -12.07 -3.45
C PHE A 134 -14.62 -12.83 -2.76
N LEU A 135 -14.47 -14.14 -3.01
CA LEU A 135 -13.31 -14.90 -2.51
C LEU A 135 -12.02 -14.47 -3.22
N ALA A 136 -12.06 -14.23 -4.53
CA ALA A 136 -10.93 -13.68 -5.27
C ALA A 136 -10.55 -12.28 -4.76
N ALA A 137 -11.55 -11.42 -4.53
CA ALA A 137 -11.35 -10.11 -3.91
C ALA A 137 -10.67 -10.22 -2.54
N ALA A 138 -11.14 -11.13 -1.67
CA ALA A 138 -10.54 -11.37 -0.36
C ALA A 138 -9.07 -11.81 -0.46
N ALA A 139 -8.74 -12.73 -1.37
CA ALA A 139 -7.36 -13.18 -1.59
C ALA A 139 -6.45 -12.03 -2.06
N MET A 140 -6.92 -11.19 -3.00
CA MET A 140 -6.16 -10.01 -3.44
C MET A 140 -5.94 -9.01 -2.29
N ILE A 141 -6.95 -8.79 -1.45
CA ILE A 141 -6.82 -7.91 -0.28
C ILE A 141 -5.70 -8.41 0.63
N LEU A 142 -5.70 -9.70 0.96
CA LEU A 142 -4.68 -10.29 1.83
C LEU A 142 -3.28 -10.27 1.19
N ALA A 143 -3.17 -10.54 -0.11
CA ALA A 143 -1.90 -10.45 -0.82
C ALA A 143 -1.34 -9.01 -0.80
N SER A 144 -2.20 -8.01 -1.01
CA SER A 144 -1.81 -6.59 -0.96
C SER A 144 -1.36 -6.14 0.44
N CYS A 145 -1.87 -6.80 1.50
CA CYS A 145 -1.42 -6.58 2.87
C CYS A 145 0.05 -6.97 3.03
N VAL A 146 0.43 -8.16 2.53
CA VAL A 146 1.82 -8.62 2.53
C VAL A 146 2.72 -7.64 1.77
N VAL A 147 2.30 -7.21 0.58
CA VAL A 147 3.03 -6.21 -0.22
C VAL A 147 3.22 -4.89 0.53
N SER A 148 2.20 -4.44 1.28
CA SER A 148 2.30 -3.22 2.09
C SER A 148 3.30 -3.36 3.24
N VAL A 149 3.29 -4.49 3.94
CA VAL A 149 4.28 -4.77 5.00
C VAL A 149 5.69 -4.83 4.44
N VAL A 150 5.91 -5.52 3.32
CA VAL A 150 7.20 -5.58 2.65
C VAL A 150 7.65 -4.18 2.21
N GLY A 151 6.76 -3.37 1.63
CA GLY A 151 7.05 -1.99 1.28
C GLY A 151 7.50 -1.15 2.48
N MET A 152 6.83 -1.29 3.63
CA MET A 152 7.24 -0.62 4.88
C MET A 152 8.61 -1.07 5.37
N LEU A 153 8.92 -2.37 5.28
CA LEU A 153 10.25 -2.89 5.65
C LEU A 153 11.33 -2.35 4.73
N LEU A 154 11.08 -2.26 3.42
CA LEU A 154 12.02 -1.70 2.45
C LEU A 154 12.30 -0.21 2.68
N LEU A 155 11.28 0.55 3.10
CA LEU A 155 11.42 1.97 3.41
C LEU A 155 12.24 2.24 4.69
N VAL A 156 12.15 1.34 5.68
CA VAL A 156 12.88 1.46 6.95
C VAL A 156 14.30 0.90 6.85
N ALA A 157 14.57 0.01 5.90
CA ALA A 157 15.89 -0.59 5.74
C ALA A 157 16.99 0.48 5.61
N PRO A 158 18.03 0.47 6.48
CA PRO A 158 19.04 1.53 6.55
C PRO A 158 19.88 1.63 5.27
N GLU A 159 20.09 0.52 4.59
CA GLU A 159 20.85 0.47 3.33
C GLU A 159 20.05 0.90 2.10
N ARG A 160 18.73 1.11 2.24
CA ARG A 160 17.84 1.49 1.13
C ARG A 160 17.09 2.77 1.43
N GLY A 161 15.96 2.67 2.13
CA GLY A 161 15.09 3.82 2.37
C GLY A 161 15.62 4.76 3.46
N GLY A 162 16.28 4.20 4.48
CA GLY A 162 16.86 4.97 5.59
C GLY A 162 15.84 5.87 6.31
N LEU A 163 14.55 5.54 6.24
CA LEU A 163 13.53 6.25 7.03
C LEU A 163 13.63 5.83 8.50
N PRO A 164 13.29 6.73 9.43
CA PRO A 164 13.25 6.38 10.84
C PRO A 164 12.34 5.17 11.07
N PRO A 165 12.71 4.26 11.98
CA PRO A 165 11.95 3.05 12.21
C PRO A 165 10.52 3.37 12.64
N LEU A 166 9.57 2.78 11.92
CA LEU A 166 8.16 2.84 12.29
C LEU A 166 7.97 2.09 13.62
N ARG A 167 7.12 2.63 14.51
CA ARG A 167 6.72 1.91 15.73
C ARG A 167 6.07 0.59 15.33
N GLY A 168 6.36 -0.51 16.02
CA GLY A 168 5.75 -1.83 15.75
C GLY A 168 4.23 -1.79 15.66
N LEU A 169 3.59 -0.92 16.46
CA LEU A 169 2.16 -0.67 16.42
C LEU A 169 1.64 -0.21 15.05
N ALA A 170 2.43 0.54 14.27
CA ALA A 170 2.03 0.98 12.93
C ALA A 170 1.87 -0.22 11.97
N TYR A 171 2.75 -1.22 12.05
CA TYR A 171 2.63 -2.45 11.25
C TYR A 171 1.37 -3.22 11.65
N VAL A 172 1.11 -3.36 12.96
CA VAL A 172 -0.08 -4.04 13.47
C VAL A 172 -1.36 -3.34 13.00
N VAL A 173 -1.42 -2.01 13.08
CA VAL A 173 -2.58 -1.23 12.62
C VAL A 173 -2.80 -1.41 11.12
N VAL A 174 -1.76 -1.35 10.31
CA VAL A 174 -1.88 -1.52 8.85
C VAL A 174 -2.37 -2.91 8.50
N VAL A 175 -1.79 -3.94 9.11
CA VAL A 175 -2.20 -5.33 8.92
C VAL A 175 -3.64 -5.52 9.35
N ALA A 176 -4.02 -5.03 10.53
CA ALA A 176 -5.38 -5.14 11.04
C ALA A 176 -6.39 -4.46 10.12
N VAL A 177 -6.14 -3.20 9.73
CA VAL A 177 -7.06 -2.42 8.89
C VAL A 177 -7.19 -3.02 7.49
N GLN A 178 -6.07 -3.41 6.84
CA GLN A 178 -6.11 -3.98 5.50
C GLN A 178 -6.70 -5.41 5.48
N SER A 179 -6.40 -6.23 6.49
CA SER A 179 -6.91 -7.61 6.53
C SER A 179 -8.35 -7.73 7.01
N ALA A 180 -8.85 -6.77 7.80
CA ALA A 180 -10.21 -6.83 8.37
C ALA A 180 -11.27 -7.07 7.30
N TYR A 181 -11.23 -6.34 6.19
CA TYR A 181 -12.23 -6.52 5.12
C TYR A 181 -12.08 -7.85 4.39
N GLY A 182 -10.85 -8.28 4.11
CA GLY A 182 -10.59 -9.60 3.51
C GLY A 182 -11.12 -10.74 4.38
N LEU A 183 -10.93 -10.65 5.70
CA LEU A 183 -11.44 -11.62 6.67
C LEU A 183 -12.97 -11.62 6.74
N VAL A 184 -13.62 -10.45 6.67
CA VAL A 184 -15.08 -10.34 6.61
C VAL A 184 -15.63 -11.03 5.36
N LEU A 185 -15.01 -10.81 4.20
CA LEU A 185 -15.40 -11.49 2.95
C LEU A 185 -15.18 -13.01 3.04
N LEU A 186 -14.06 -13.46 3.60
CA LEU A 186 -13.82 -14.89 3.83
C LEU A 186 -14.87 -15.48 4.78
N ALA A 187 -15.15 -14.85 5.91
CA ALA A 187 -16.15 -15.35 6.87
C ALA A 187 -17.55 -15.42 6.23
N ALA A 188 -17.91 -14.45 5.40
CA ALA A 188 -19.21 -14.36 4.76
C ALA A 188 -19.41 -15.38 3.61
N PHE A 189 -18.34 -15.73 2.88
CA PHE A 189 -18.43 -16.49 1.63
C PHE A 189 -17.64 -17.81 1.60
N ALA A 190 -16.80 -18.10 2.59
CA ALA A 190 -16.04 -19.36 2.66
C ALA A 190 -16.93 -20.55 3.03
N ARG A 191 -17.95 -20.36 3.88
CA ARG A 191 -18.87 -21.44 4.28
C ARG A 191 -19.71 -21.89 3.07
N ARG A 192 -19.63 -23.18 2.69
CA ARG A 192 -20.60 -23.78 1.76
C ARG A 192 -21.98 -23.81 2.46
N PRO A 193 -23.09 -23.45 1.79
CA PRO A 193 -24.40 -23.85 2.27
C PRO A 193 -24.40 -25.38 2.36
N GLY A 194 -24.76 -25.91 3.53
CA GLY A 194 -24.63 -27.32 3.86
C GLY A 194 -25.36 -28.21 2.86
N VAL A 195 -24.64 -29.14 2.25
CA VAL A 195 -25.18 -30.24 1.42
C VAL A 195 -25.59 -31.37 2.37
N GLY A 196 -26.60 -31.17 3.23
CA GLY A 196 -26.95 -32.24 4.18
C GLY A 196 -28.10 -31.99 5.14
N ALA A 197 -29.09 -31.14 4.82
CA ALA A 197 -30.25 -30.96 5.70
C ALA A 197 -31.58 -31.49 5.14
N ASP A 198 -31.60 -31.97 3.89
CA ASP A 198 -32.82 -32.52 3.26
C ASP A 198 -32.49 -33.85 2.59
N GLU A 199 -32.05 -34.85 3.37
CA GLU A 199 -32.28 -36.23 2.97
C GLU A 199 -33.66 -36.60 3.54
N PRO A 200 -34.74 -36.60 2.74
CA PRO A 200 -36.01 -37.10 3.22
C PRO A 200 -35.78 -38.56 3.58
N ALA A 201 -35.96 -38.88 4.87
CA ALA A 201 -36.02 -40.24 5.33
C ALA A 201 -37.12 -40.96 4.53
N SER A 202 -36.72 -41.61 3.43
CA SER A 202 -37.53 -42.61 2.76
C SER A 202 -37.53 -43.84 3.65
N GLY A 203 -38.24 -43.75 4.78
CA GLY A 203 -38.62 -44.87 5.61
C GLY A 203 -39.72 -45.65 4.92
N GLY A 204 -39.37 -46.33 3.82
CA GLY A 204 -40.10 -47.46 3.30
C GLY A 204 -39.54 -48.73 3.93
N ALA A 205 -40.27 -49.30 4.89
CA ALA A 205 -40.22 -50.70 5.29
C ALA A 205 -41.59 -50.97 5.93
N ALA A 206 -42.52 -51.52 5.14
CA ALA A 206 -42.83 -52.95 5.03
C ALA A 206 -43.83 -53.37 6.11
#